data_AF-A0A1S6HX04-F1
#
_entry.id   AF-A0A1S6HX04-F1
#
_cell.length_a   1.000
_cell.length_b   1.000
_cell.length_c   1.000
_cell.angle_alpha   90.00
_cell.angle_beta   90.00
_cell.angle_gamma   90.00
#
_symmetry.space_group_name_H-M   'P 1'
#
loop_
_entity.id
_entity.type
_entity.pdbx_description
1 polymer ?
#
loop_
_entity_poly.entity_id
_entity_poly.type
_entity_poly.pdbx_seq_one_letter_code
_entity_poly.pdbx_strand_id
1 'polypeptide(L)'
;MFKRTLIALTIAMHPMEAVLAKHLAEGVNLVIPVGDLTDNSSTKEWAQWRSIAERYQADGMEFLPVMGNHETSHAHTVEWIENMRHYIPQDAVHMPTAEWLNYYIIRENTLVIGLAYYNLPIAFGWIKEVITDNEGKFDHVVIASHDGLVGAKYGQTREQIVQGTKGDN
;
A
#
# COMPACT_ATOMS: atom_id res chain seq x y z
N MET A 1 -7.83 -40.38 18.67
CA MET A 1 -6.69 -39.77 17.97
C MET A 1 -7.08 -38.34 17.62
N PHE A 2 -6.73 -37.36 18.45
CA PHE A 2 -7.06 -35.95 18.19
C PHE A 2 -6.00 -35.38 17.25
N LYS A 3 -6.38 -35.05 16.01
CA LYS A 3 -5.56 -34.19 15.15
C LYS A 3 -5.63 -32.77 15.73
N ARG A 4 -4.62 -32.39 16.51
CA ARG A 4 -4.34 -30.97 16.77
C ARG A 4 -3.84 -30.36 15.47
N THR A 5 -4.73 -29.73 14.72
CA THR A 5 -4.33 -28.71 13.76
C THR A 5 -3.89 -27.50 14.59
N LEU A 6 -2.61 -27.44 14.93
CA LEU A 6 -1.99 -26.21 15.44
C LEU A 6 -1.92 -25.23 14.26
N ILE A 7 -3.02 -24.55 13.98
CA ILE A 7 -2.96 -23.32 13.20
C ILE A 7 -2.43 -22.27 14.18
N ALA A 8 -1.11 -22.10 14.20
CA ALA A 8 -0.50 -20.95 14.87
C ALA A 8 -0.80 -19.70 14.02
N LEU A 9 -2.07 -19.27 14.00
CA LEU A 9 -2.43 -17.92 13.58
C LEU A 9 -1.74 -16.97 14.56
N THR A 10 -0.85 -16.12 14.05
CA THR A 10 -0.25 -15.06 14.85
C THR A 10 -1.34 -14.05 15.21
N ILE A 11 -1.23 -13.42 16.39
CA ILE A 11 -2.24 -12.47 16.89
C ILE A 11 -2.54 -11.35 15.87
N ALA A 12 -1.54 -10.94 15.07
CA ALA A 12 -1.66 -9.93 14.03
C ALA A 12 -2.56 -10.32 12.84
N MET A 13 -2.83 -11.62 12.62
CA MET A 13 -3.71 -12.09 11.54
C MET A 13 -5.19 -11.82 11.83
N HIS A 14 -5.60 -11.87 13.10
CA HIS A 14 -7.01 -11.71 13.47
C HIS A 14 -7.57 -10.31 13.17
N PRO A 15 -6.84 -9.20 13.44
CA PRO A 15 -7.29 -7.87 13.05
C PRO A 15 -7.49 -7.72 11.54
N MET A 16 -6.53 -8.20 10.73
CA MET A 16 -6.63 -8.13 9.27
C MET A 16 -7.86 -8.90 8.76
N GLU A 17 -8.07 -10.13 9.23
CA GLU A 17 -9.24 -10.94 8.86
C GLU A 17 -10.56 -10.26 9.28
N ALA A 18 -10.63 -9.70 10.48
CA ALA A 18 -11.84 -9.01 10.96
C ALA A 18 -12.17 -7.77 10.12
N VAL A 19 -11.15 -6.97 9.78
CA VAL A 19 -11.33 -5.75 8.95
C VAL A 19 -11.78 -6.12 7.54
N LEU A 20 -11.11 -7.09 6.89
CA LEU A 20 -11.47 -7.49 5.54
C LEU A 20 -12.85 -8.18 5.48
N ALA A 21 -13.21 -8.98 6.49
CA ALA A 21 -14.56 -9.54 6.61
C ALA A 21 -15.63 -8.44 6.70
N LYS A 22 -15.35 -7.37 7.46
CA LYS A 22 -16.26 -6.23 7.58
C LYS A 22 -16.37 -5.47 6.26
N HIS A 23 -15.25 -5.18 5.59
CA HIS A 23 -15.23 -4.55 4.28
C HIS A 23 -16.03 -5.35 3.24
N LEU A 24 -15.83 -6.66 3.17
CA LEU A 24 -16.59 -7.52 2.28
C LEU A 24 -18.10 -7.47 2.58
N ALA A 25 -18.49 -7.53 3.86
CA ALA A 25 -19.88 -7.43 4.28
C ALA A 25 -20.52 -6.06 3.98
N GLU A 26 -19.72 -5.01 3.86
CA GLU A 26 -20.15 -3.65 3.48
C GLU A 26 -20.13 -3.41 1.96
N GLY A 27 -19.75 -4.41 1.16
CA GLY A 27 -19.69 -4.30 -0.29
C GLY A 27 -18.50 -3.49 -0.79
N VAL A 28 -17.44 -3.34 0.01
CA VAL A 28 -16.19 -2.72 -0.43
C VAL A 28 -15.55 -3.61 -1.48
N ASN A 29 -15.30 -3.03 -2.65
CA ASN A 29 -14.72 -3.71 -3.81
C ASN A 29 -13.24 -3.38 -4.03
N LEU A 30 -12.73 -2.29 -3.44
CA LEU A 30 -11.32 -1.88 -3.50
C LEU A 30 -10.79 -1.58 -2.10
N VAL A 31 -9.68 -2.23 -1.72
CA VAL A 31 -8.95 -1.99 -0.47
C VAL A 31 -7.55 -1.50 -0.79
N ILE A 32 -7.09 -0.47 -0.06
CA ILE A 32 -5.75 0.11 -0.19
C ILE A 32 -4.97 -0.18 1.10
N PRO A 33 -4.15 -1.26 1.17
CA PRO A 33 -3.21 -1.47 2.26
C PRO A 33 -2.08 -0.42 2.21
N VAL A 34 -2.05 0.49 3.19
CA VAL A 34 -1.20 1.70 3.18
C VAL A 34 0.22 1.53 3.77
N GLY A 35 0.91 0.44 3.41
CA GLY A 35 2.30 0.18 3.83
C GLY A 35 2.48 -0.46 5.19
N ASP A 36 3.72 -0.87 5.47
CA ASP A 36 4.10 -1.65 6.66
C ASP A 36 3.20 -2.88 6.82
N LEU A 37 3.04 -3.62 5.72
CA LEU A 37 2.25 -4.86 5.68
C LEU A 37 2.95 -5.98 6.44
N THR A 38 4.25 -5.81 6.69
CA THR A 38 5.08 -6.67 7.52
C THR A 38 5.92 -5.82 8.46
N ASP A 39 6.25 -6.34 9.64
CA ASP A 39 7.13 -5.62 10.57
C ASP A 39 8.61 -5.78 10.16
N ASN A 40 8.99 -6.96 9.65
CA ASN A 40 10.40 -7.25 9.30
C ASN A 40 10.59 -7.72 7.86
N SER A 41 9.57 -7.62 7.00
CA SER A 41 9.61 -8.14 5.61
C SER A 41 10.04 -9.60 5.50
N SER A 42 9.78 -10.40 6.54
CA SER A 42 10.15 -11.80 6.53
C SER A 42 9.21 -12.62 5.64
N THR A 43 9.74 -13.66 5.00
CA THR A 43 8.94 -14.61 4.19
C THR A 43 7.74 -15.16 4.96
N LYS A 44 7.86 -15.35 6.28
CA LYS A 44 6.78 -15.84 7.14
C LYS A 44 5.66 -14.80 7.27
N GLU A 45 5.99 -13.54 7.51
CA GLU A 45 4.98 -12.46 7.60
C GLU A 45 4.27 -12.28 6.27
N TRP A 46 4.99 -12.35 5.15
CA TRP A 46 4.39 -12.33 3.82
C TRP A 46 3.42 -13.48 3.59
N ALA A 47 3.83 -14.72 3.93
CA ALA A 47 2.94 -15.87 3.81
C ALA A 47 1.67 -15.72 4.66
N GLN A 48 1.79 -15.12 5.84
CA GLN A 48 0.64 -14.85 6.71
C GLN A 48 -0.29 -13.81 6.10
N TRP A 49 0.24 -12.67 5.66
CA TRP A 49 -0.53 -11.61 5.00
C TRP A 49 -1.28 -12.17 3.78
N ARG A 50 -0.56 -12.87 2.91
CA ARG A 50 -1.13 -13.48 1.69
C ARG A 50 -2.20 -14.52 2.00
N SER A 51 -2.00 -15.38 2.99
CA SER A 51 -3.00 -16.39 3.36
C SER A 51 -4.37 -15.81 3.73
N ILE A 52 -4.40 -14.55 4.17
CA ILE A 52 -5.65 -13.83 4.44
C ILE A 52 -6.14 -13.17 3.16
N ALA A 53 -5.30 -12.33 2.52
CA ALA A 53 -5.68 -11.53 1.37
C ALA A 53 -6.15 -12.37 0.17
N GLU A 54 -5.53 -13.52 -0.11
CA GLU A 54 -5.90 -14.42 -1.23
C GLU A 54 -7.38 -14.85 -1.16
N ARG A 55 -7.92 -15.05 0.04
CA ARG A 55 -9.33 -15.42 0.22
C ARG A 55 -10.26 -14.29 -0.22
N TYR A 56 -9.98 -13.07 0.23
CA TYR A 56 -10.79 -11.91 -0.11
C TYR A 56 -10.64 -11.49 -1.57
N GLN A 57 -9.44 -11.65 -2.13
CA GLN A 57 -9.22 -11.44 -3.57
C GLN A 57 -10.04 -12.41 -4.41
N ALA A 58 -10.08 -13.69 -4.01
CA ALA A 58 -10.91 -14.70 -4.67
C ALA A 58 -12.42 -14.40 -4.58
N ASP A 59 -12.86 -13.70 -3.52
CA ASP A 59 -14.23 -13.22 -3.34
C ASP A 59 -14.54 -11.90 -4.10
N GLY A 60 -13.58 -11.41 -4.90
CA GLY A 60 -13.76 -10.24 -5.78
C GLY A 60 -13.30 -8.92 -5.18
N MET A 61 -12.64 -8.92 -4.02
CA MET A 61 -12.02 -7.72 -3.46
C MET A 61 -10.72 -7.39 -4.20
N GLU A 62 -10.66 -6.22 -4.81
CA GLU A 62 -9.44 -5.70 -5.42
C GLU A 62 -8.54 -5.07 -4.36
N PHE A 63 -7.23 -5.21 -4.53
CA PHE A 63 -6.23 -4.64 -3.63
C PHE A 63 -5.34 -3.65 -4.37
N LEU A 64 -4.91 -2.60 -3.67
CA LEU A 64 -3.92 -1.63 -4.15
C LEU A 64 -2.88 -1.40 -3.04
N PRO A 65 -1.95 -2.35 -2.83
CA PRO A 65 -0.97 -2.27 -1.74
C PRO A 65 0.10 -1.21 -2.02
N VAL A 66 0.37 -0.36 -1.05
CA VAL A 66 1.42 0.67 -1.09
C VAL A 66 2.57 0.25 -0.18
N MET A 67 3.81 0.43 -0.60
CA MET A 67 5.00 0.07 0.21
C MET A 67 5.23 1.08 1.35
N GLY A 68 5.48 0.58 2.56
CA GLY A 68 5.84 1.36 3.75
C GLY A 68 7.35 1.38 4.03
N ASN A 69 7.75 1.98 5.15
CA ASN A 69 9.18 2.16 5.45
C ASN A 69 9.87 0.88 5.92
N HIS A 70 9.12 -0.07 6.48
CA HIS A 70 9.66 -1.37 6.92
C HIS A 70 10.16 -2.22 5.72
N GLU A 71 9.80 -1.84 4.50
CA GLU A 71 10.01 -2.62 3.28
C GLU A 71 11.03 -1.99 2.29
N THR A 72 11.74 -0.94 2.71
CA THR A 72 12.55 -0.08 1.81
C THR A 72 13.99 -0.52 1.56
N SER A 73 14.51 -1.49 2.33
CA SER A 73 15.83 -2.05 2.03
C SER A 73 15.79 -2.80 0.69
N HIS A 74 16.91 -2.91 -0.04
CA HIS A 74 16.90 -3.58 -1.35
C HIS A 74 16.31 -5.00 -1.29
N ALA A 75 16.72 -5.80 -0.29
CA ALA A 75 16.19 -7.15 -0.10
C ALA A 75 14.68 -7.14 0.23
N HIS A 76 14.23 -6.17 1.03
CA HIS A 76 12.82 -6.07 1.40
C HIS A 76 11.95 -5.58 0.24
N THR A 77 12.46 -4.69 -0.61
CA THR A 77 11.75 -4.24 -1.82
C THR A 77 11.58 -5.38 -2.82
N VAL A 78 12.58 -6.27 -2.98
CA VAL A 78 12.43 -7.49 -3.79
C VAL A 78 11.34 -8.39 -3.21
N GLU A 79 11.37 -8.65 -1.90
CA GLU A 79 10.33 -9.44 -1.22
C GLU A 79 8.94 -8.80 -1.35
N TRP A 80 8.84 -7.47 -1.21
CA TRP A 80 7.62 -6.71 -1.42
C TRP A 80 7.07 -6.95 -2.82
N ILE A 81 7.88 -6.75 -3.86
CA ILE A 81 7.44 -6.90 -5.26
C ILE A 81 7.00 -8.33 -5.53
N GLU A 82 7.79 -9.33 -5.11
CA GLU A 82 7.47 -10.74 -5.33
C GLU A 82 6.16 -11.16 -4.66
N ASN A 83 5.85 -10.62 -3.48
CA ASN A 83 4.63 -10.97 -2.77
C ASN A 83 3.42 -10.11 -3.20
N MET A 84 3.60 -8.82 -3.51
CA MET A 84 2.51 -7.86 -3.72
C MET A 84 2.09 -7.67 -5.18
N ARG A 85 2.97 -7.94 -6.17
CA ARG A 85 2.63 -7.73 -7.60
C ARG A 85 1.37 -8.48 -8.06
N HIS A 86 1.05 -9.59 -7.40
CA HIS A 86 -0.11 -10.43 -7.71
C HIS A 86 -1.44 -9.86 -7.21
N TYR A 87 -1.36 -8.86 -6.32
CA TYR A 87 -2.52 -8.12 -5.81
C TYR A 87 -2.75 -6.83 -6.56
N ILE A 88 -1.70 -6.31 -7.22
CA ILE A 88 -1.80 -5.11 -8.04
C ILE A 88 -2.64 -5.46 -9.29
N PRO A 89 -3.64 -4.64 -9.64
CA PRO A 89 -4.50 -4.91 -10.79
C PRO A 89 -3.69 -5.01 -12.09
N GLN A 90 -4.10 -5.91 -12.99
CA GLN A 90 -3.38 -6.15 -14.24
C GLN A 90 -3.37 -4.94 -15.18
N ASP A 91 -4.37 -4.07 -15.06
CA ASP A 91 -4.50 -2.83 -15.82
C ASP A 91 -3.84 -1.63 -15.12
N ALA A 92 -3.17 -1.84 -13.98
CA ALA A 92 -2.40 -0.80 -13.33
C ALA A 92 -1.30 -0.27 -14.26
N VAL A 93 -1.22 1.05 -14.35
CA VAL A 93 -0.18 1.73 -15.12
C VAL A 93 0.91 2.19 -14.16
N HIS A 94 2.11 1.68 -14.37
CA HIS A 94 3.24 1.90 -13.48
C HIS A 94 4.07 3.13 -13.87
N MET A 95 4.68 3.76 -12.87
CA MET A 95 5.73 4.75 -13.11
C MET A 95 6.97 4.03 -13.68
N PRO A 96 7.54 4.46 -14.82
CA PRO A 96 8.62 3.72 -15.51
C PRO A 96 9.87 3.40 -14.68
N THR A 97 10.21 4.24 -13.69
CA THR A 97 11.38 4.06 -12.83
C THR A 97 11.06 3.45 -11.46
N ALA A 98 9.79 3.09 -11.23
CA ALA A 98 9.28 2.60 -9.96
C ALA A 98 8.17 1.57 -10.18
N GLU A 99 8.40 0.64 -11.12
CA GLU A 99 7.47 -0.45 -11.44
C GLU A 99 7.10 -1.23 -10.17
N TRP A 100 5.82 -1.60 -10.04
CA TRP A 100 5.21 -2.22 -8.85
C TRP A 100 5.22 -1.38 -7.56
N LEU A 101 5.94 -0.27 -7.51
CA LEU A 101 6.08 0.58 -6.33
C LEU A 101 5.22 1.84 -6.41
N ASN A 102 5.17 2.46 -7.59
CA ASN A 102 4.29 3.60 -7.90
C ASN A 102 3.46 3.25 -9.12
N TYR A 103 2.14 3.35 -8.99
CA TYR A 103 1.23 2.98 -10.05
C TYR A 103 -0.14 3.61 -9.83
N TYR A 104 -0.95 3.67 -10.88
CA TYR A 104 -2.32 4.15 -10.79
C TYR A 104 -3.29 3.20 -11.48
N ILE A 105 -4.54 3.28 -11.03
CA ILE A 105 -5.71 2.70 -11.69
C ILE A 105 -6.80 3.76 -11.81
N ILE A 106 -7.73 3.55 -12.71
CA ILE A 106 -8.99 4.31 -12.75
C ILE A 106 -10.12 3.31 -12.52
N ARG A 107 -10.94 3.59 -11.51
CA ARG A 107 -12.15 2.81 -11.20
C ARG A 107 -13.33 3.76 -11.20
N GLU A 108 -14.33 3.44 -12.01
CA GLU A 108 -15.49 4.30 -12.24
C GLU A 108 -15.04 5.71 -12.67
N ASN A 109 -15.22 6.72 -11.82
CA ASN A 109 -14.80 8.10 -12.03
C ASN A 109 -13.68 8.55 -11.07
N THR A 110 -12.93 7.61 -10.49
CA THR A 110 -11.87 7.90 -9.53
C THR A 110 -10.52 7.43 -10.04
N LEU A 111 -9.57 8.36 -10.16
CA LEU A 111 -8.15 8.08 -10.34
C LEU A 111 -7.52 7.76 -8.98
N VAL A 112 -6.99 6.56 -8.81
CA VAL A 112 -6.32 6.13 -7.58
C VAL A 112 -4.84 5.94 -7.86
N ILE A 113 -3.99 6.69 -7.16
CA ILE A 113 -2.53 6.66 -7.30
C ILE A 113 -1.92 6.10 -6.01
N GLY A 114 -1.23 4.97 -6.10
CA GLY A 114 -0.41 4.43 -5.02
C GLY A 114 1.04 4.86 -5.16
N LEU A 115 1.61 5.37 -4.07
CA LEU A 115 3.00 5.84 -4.01
C LEU A 115 3.73 5.16 -2.86
N ALA A 116 4.79 4.42 -3.18
CA ALA A 116 5.67 3.87 -2.17
C ALA A 116 6.27 4.95 -1.25
N TYR A 117 6.68 4.51 -0.06
CA TYR A 117 7.33 5.33 0.94
C TYR A 117 8.41 6.27 0.36
N TYR A 118 8.36 7.55 0.74
CA TYR A 118 9.24 8.63 0.25
C TYR A 118 9.31 8.87 -1.26
N ASN A 119 8.45 8.26 -2.09
CA ASN A 119 8.51 8.45 -3.54
C ASN A 119 7.79 9.70 -4.05
N LEU A 120 7.05 10.45 -3.22
CA LEU A 120 6.35 11.66 -3.66
C LEU A 120 7.26 12.67 -4.41
N PRO A 121 8.48 13.00 -3.93
CA PRO A 121 9.35 13.97 -4.60
C PRO A 121 9.74 13.55 -6.02
N ILE A 122 9.95 12.25 -6.26
CA ILE A 122 10.30 11.72 -7.59
C ILE A 122 9.06 11.50 -8.47
N ALA A 123 7.90 11.26 -7.85
CA ALA A 123 6.66 10.98 -8.56
C ALA A 123 5.92 12.26 -8.99
N PHE A 124 6.27 13.44 -8.47
CA PHE A 124 5.51 14.68 -8.70
C PHE A 124 5.32 15.02 -10.20
N GLY A 125 6.37 14.90 -11.01
CA GLY A 125 6.28 15.11 -12.46
C GLY A 125 5.35 14.10 -13.13
N TRP A 126 5.54 12.83 -12.81
CA TRP A 126 4.72 11.73 -13.31
C TRP A 126 3.24 11.87 -12.91
N ILE A 127 2.92 12.28 -11.68
CA ILE A 127 1.53 12.52 -11.24
C ILE A 127 0.87 13.59 -12.10
N LYS A 128 1.57 14.67 -12.45
CA LYS A 128 1.03 15.71 -13.34
C LYS A 128 0.75 15.17 -14.74
N GLU A 129 1.65 14.35 -15.27
CA GLU A 129 1.47 13.68 -16.57
C GLU A 129 0.26 12.76 -16.53
N VAL A 130 0.15 11.90 -15.50
CA VAL A 130 -1.00 11.00 -15.31
C VAL A 130 -2.32 11.75 -15.25
N ILE A 131 -2.38 12.85 -14.51
CA ILE A 131 -3.58 13.69 -14.40
C ILE A 131 -3.93 14.30 -15.76
N THR A 132 -2.94 14.83 -16.49
CA THR A 132 -3.14 15.49 -17.79
C THR A 132 -3.58 14.48 -18.85
N ASP A 133 -2.92 13.33 -18.93
CA ASP A 133 -3.16 12.30 -19.94
C ASP A 133 -4.50 11.56 -19.74
N ASN A 134 -5.09 11.68 -18.55
CA ASN A 134 -6.38 11.09 -18.20
C ASN A 134 -7.46 12.13 -17.92
N GLU A 135 -7.25 13.39 -18.32
CA GLU A 135 -8.25 14.44 -18.17
C GLU A 135 -9.59 14.02 -18.79
N GLY A 136 -10.69 14.27 -18.07
CA GLY A 136 -12.04 13.86 -18.47
C GLY A 136 -12.39 12.39 -18.24
N LYS A 137 -11.48 11.56 -17.71
CA LYS A 137 -11.77 10.16 -17.34
C LYS A 137 -12.09 9.95 -15.86
N PHE A 138 -11.95 10.98 -15.03
CA PHE A 138 -12.21 10.93 -13.60
C PHE A 138 -12.75 12.27 -13.09
N ASP A 139 -13.55 12.22 -12.03
CA ASP A 139 -14.03 13.37 -11.26
C ASP A 139 -13.28 13.52 -9.92
N HIS A 140 -12.70 12.42 -9.43
CA HIS A 140 -12.05 12.34 -8.13
C HIS A 140 -10.63 11.79 -8.25
N VAL A 141 -9.75 12.25 -7.36
CA VAL A 141 -8.38 11.75 -7.23
C VAL A 141 -8.15 11.31 -5.81
N VAL A 142 -7.65 10.08 -5.65
CA VAL A 142 -7.15 9.54 -4.39
C VAL A 142 -5.66 9.29 -4.56
N ILE A 143 -4.84 9.87 -3.69
CA ILE A 143 -3.40 9.59 -3.62
C ILE A 143 -3.14 8.91 -2.29
N ALA A 144 -2.67 7.67 -2.35
CA ALA A 144 -2.33 6.86 -1.18
C ALA A 144 -0.81 6.72 -1.09
N SER A 145 -0.27 7.02 0.09
CA SER A 145 1.12 6.81 0.46
C SER A 145 1.20 6.35 1.91
N HIS A 146 2.26 5.66 2.27
CA HIS A 146 2.49 5.27 3.66
C HIS A 146 2.78 6.49 4.55
N ASP A 147 3.64 7.40 4.10
CA ASP A 147 3.80 8.70 4.76
C ASP A 147 2.60 9.59 4.47
N GLY A 148 2.09 10.28 5.49
CA GLY A 148 1.08 11.31 5.30
C GLY A 148 1.60 12.45 4.41
N LEU A 149 0.83 12.80 3.37
CA LEU A 149 1.13 13.94 2.47
C LEU A 149 1.08 15.29 3.21
N VAL A 150 0.37 15.35 4.34
CA VAL A 150 0.24 16.49 5.23
C VAL A 150 0.24 15.99 6.69
N GLY A 151 1.10 16.55 7.55
CA GLY A 151 1.04 16.34 9.01
C GLY A 151 2.13 15.46 9.64
N ALA A 152 2.25 15.60 10.97
CA ALA A 152 3.25 15.08 11.91
C ALA A 152 4.73 15.20 11.49
N LYS A 153 5.20 14.41 10.52
CA LYS A 153 6.62 14.40 10.09
C LYS A 153 6.99 15.67 9.32
N TYR A 154 6.15 16.12 8.38
CA TYR A 154 6.39 17.37 7.63
C TYR A 154 5.97 18.64 8.39
N GLY A 155 4.99 18.53 9.30
CA GLY A 155 4.64 19.61 10.24
C GLY A 155 5.79 19.90 11.20
N GLN A 156 6.33 18.85 11.86
CA GLN A 156 7.53 18.97 12.67
C GLN A 156 8.75 19.36 11.83
N THR A 157 8.94 18.84 10.62
CA THR A 157 10.11 19.24 9.80
C THR A 157 10.06 20.74 9.48
N ARG A 158 8.89 21.30 9.15
CA ARG A 158 8.76 22.75 8.94
C ARG A 158 8.93 23.53 10.23
N GLU A 159 8.38 23.06 11.35
CA GLU A 159 8.58 23.67 12.66
C GLU A 159 10.04 23.59 13.14
N GLN A 160 10.73 22.48 12.93
CA GLN A 160 12.15 22.27 13.27
C GLN A 160 13.09 23.10 12.37
N ILE A 161 12.78 23.23 11.08
CA ILE A 161 13.51 24.13 10.17
C ILE A 161 13.32 25.59 10.60
N VAL A 162 12.12 25.99 11.05
CA VAL A 162 11.82 27.35 11.52
C VAL A 162 12.38 27.60 12.93
N GLN A 163 12.42 26.58 13.80
CA GLN A 163 12.89 26.68 15.19
C GLN A 163 14.38 26.36 15.35
N GLY A 164 15.08 25.91 14.30
CA GLY A 164 16.52 25.67 14.31
C GLY A 164 16.96 24.51 15.21
N THR A 165 16.06 23.58 15.54
CA THR A 165 16.38 22.38 16.32
C THR A 165 16.88 21.28 15.39
N LYS A 166 18.09 20.76 15.65
CA LYS A 166 18.55 19.51 15.04
C LYS A 166 17.58 18.41 15.47
N GLY A 167 17.02 17.68 14.51
CA GLY A 167 16.17 16.53 14.77
C GLY A 167 16.83 15.51 15.71
N ASP A 168 16.00 14.77 16.44
CA ASP A 168 16.45 13.76 17.38
C ASP A 168 17.24 12.66 16.64
N ASN A 169 18.43 12.33 17.18
CA ASN A 169 19.32 11.29 16.67
C ASN A 169 18.68 9.90 16.71
#